data_AF-A0A7C8EBQ8-F1
#
_entry.id   AF-A0A7C8EBQ8-F1
#
_cell.length_a   1.000
_cell.length_b   1.000
_cell.length_c   1.000
_cell.angle_alpha   90.00
_cell.angle_beta   90.00
_cell.angle_gamma   90.00
#
_symmetry.space_group_name_H-M   'P 1'
#
loop_
_entity.id
_entity.type
_entity.pdbx_description
1 polymer ?
#
loop_
_entity_poly.entity_id
_entity_poly.type
_entity_poly.pdbx_seq_one_letter_code
_entity_poly.pdbx_strand_id
1 'polypeptide(L)'
;MTKEDMILERLDRIEAQLAPLSASAKSVKEFKEDISPLLNQGVQSLIRGLGTIDSSFQLEDLFELIKAVLKNTRNLTFSLNQLGNLTDLLFTIEPLLKSTVPLFIQYLDDLEQRGVFRILNAMLGVRSKMAAAYTPEDIDKIGDGLVVLFGLAEKLSHPKTREFLETMAELPAEVDFSECKPLGPIGLLSACRTYEVKDGLGVIIELTKAMGKFKGSQRTVGVF
;
A
#
# COMPACT_ATOMS: atom_id res chain seq x y z
N MET A 1 53.61 -1.29 44.98
CA MET A 1 52.75 -0.47 44.10
C MET A 1 52.56 0.86 44.78
N THR A 2 52.99 1.94 44.13
CA THR A 2 53.00 3.30 44.72
C THR A 2 51.61 3.93 44.59
N LYS A 3 51.27 4.86 45.49
CA LYS A 3 49.92 5.50 45.52
C LYS A 3 49.58 6.20 44.21
N GLU A 4 50.60 6.66 43.50
CA GLU A 4 50.50 7.32 42.19
C GLU A 4 50.02 6.34 41.10
N ASP A 5 50.53 5.10 41.10
CA ASP A 5 50.10 4.06 40.15
C ASP A 5 48.60 3.73 40.32
N MET A 6 48.13 3.68 41.57
CA MET A 6 46.73 3.40 41.89
C MET A 6 45.79 4.56 41.52
N ILE A 7 46.29 5.79 41.50
CA ILE A 7 45.52 6.97 41.09
C ILE A 7 45.42 7.01 39.56
N LEU A 8 46.51 6.75 38.85
CA LEU A 8 46.54 6.66 37.39
C LEU A 8 45.62 5.55 36.89
N GLU A 9 45.69 4.36 37.49
CA GLU A 9 44.81 3.24 37.12
C GLU A 9 43.32 3.55 37.35
N ARG A 10 42.98 4.29 38.41
CA ARG A 10 41.59 4.73 38.64
C ARG A 10 41.15 5.81 37.66
N LEU A 11 42.07 6.70 37.27
CA LEU A 11 41.79 7.76 36.31
C LEU A 11 41.56 7.17 34.91
N ASP A 12 42.41 6.25 34.47
CA ASP A 12 42.27 5.50 33.22
C ASP A 12 40.96 4.71 33.19
N ARG A 13 40.55 4.13 34.32
CA ARG A 13 39.29 3.39 34.42
C ARG A 13 38.06 4.28 34.34
N ILE A 14 38.14 5.50 34.89
CA ILE A 14 37.08 6.51 34.79
C ILE A 14 37.01 7.06 33.35
N GLU A 15 38.15 7.27 32.70
CA GLU A 15 38.23 7.74 31.31
C GLU A 15 37.70 6.68 30.32
N ALA A 16 38.02 5.40 30.54
CA ALA A 16 37.46 4.28 29.77
C ALA A 16 35.94 4.14 29.95
N GLN A 17 35.39 4.48 31.12
CA GLN A 17 33.95 4.50 31.37
C GLN A 17 33.25 5.76 30.83
N LEU A 18 33.98 6.87 30.67
CA LEU A 18 33.48 8.13 30.12
C LEU A 18 33.58 8.22 28.59
N ALA A 19 34.45 7.44 27.96
CA ALA A 19 34.58 7.36 26.49
C ALA A 19 33.23 7.08 25.76
N PRO A 20 32.41 6.09 26.17
CA PRO A 20 31.09 5.85 25.55
C PRO A 20 30.05 6.95 25.86
N LEU A 21 30.20 7.67 26.99
CA LEU A 21 29.35 8.83 27.32
C LEU A 21 29.69 10.05 26.45
N SER A 22 30.98 10.26 26.15
CA SER A 22 31.44 11.28 25.21
C SER A 22 30.95 10.99 23.78
N ALA A 23 31.00 9.72 23.37
CA ALA A 23 30.41 9.29 22.09
C ALA A 23 28.89 9.53 22.05
N SER A 24 28.16 9.22 23.13
CA SER A 24 26.73 9.50 23.24
C SER A 24 26.41 11.00 23.18
N ALA A 25 27.22 11.85 23.81
CA ALA A 25 27.07 13.31 23.73
C ALA A 25 27.28 13.82 22.29
N LYS A 26 28.22 13.22 21.56
CA LYS A 26 28.46 13.52 20.15
C LYS A 26 27.31 13.08 19.26
N SER A 27 26.75 11.89 19.48
CA SER A 27 25.56 11.40 18.76
C SER A 27 24.31 12.25 19.02
N VAL A 28 24.12 12.77 20.24
CA VAL A 28 23.04 13.72 20.54
C VAL A 28 23.22 15.05 19.82
N LYS A 29 24.48 15.51 19.68
CA LYS A 29 24.81 16.72 18.93
C LYS A 29 24.55 16.54 17.43
N GLU A 30 24.96 15.41 16.86
CA GLU A 30 24.72 15.04 15.46
C GLU A 30 23.20 14.93 15.19
N PHE A 31 22.46 14.24 16.07
CA PHE A 31 20.99 14.15 15.99
C PHE A 31 20.29 15.52 16.05
N LYS A 32 20.78 16.46 16.87
CA LYS A 32 20.27 17.83 16.93
C LYS A 32 20.54 18.60 15.64
N GLU A 33 21.71 18.40 15.05
CA GLU A 33 22.11 19.01 13.78
C GLU A 33 21.27 18.46 12.61
N ASP A 34 20.97 17.15 12.61
CA ASP A 34 20.15 16.49 11.59
C ASP A 34 18.66 16.79 11.73
N ILE A 35 18.15 16.94 12.95
CA ILE A 35 16.74 17.27 13.22
C ILE A 35 16.44 18.76 13.04
N SER A 36 17.39 19.66 13.27
CA SER A 36 17.19 21.11 13.08
C SER A 36 16.57 21.49 11.73
N PRO A 37 17.09 21.02 10.57
CA PRO A 37 16.50 21.35 9.27
C PRO A 37 15.12 20.73 9.09
N LEU A 38 14.88 19.50 9.58
CA LEU A 38 13.57 18.83 9.56
C LEU A 38 12.52 19.59 10.39
N LEU A 39 12.91 20.08 11.58
CA LEU A 39 12.06 20.93 12.40
C LEU A 39 11.75 22.26 11.72
N ASN A 40 12.76 22.91 11.14
CA ASN A 40 12.55 24.18 10.42
C ASN A 40 11.63 24.01 9.19
N GLN A 41 11.78 22.91 8.44
CA GLN A 41 10.92 22.58 7.30
C GLN A 41 9.51 22.16 7.74
N GLY A 42 9.40 21.39 8.83
CA GLY A 42 8.12 21.02 9.44
C GLY A 42 7.36 22.24 9.94
N VAL A 43 8.04 23.17 10.62
CA VAL A 43 7.47 24.45 11.09
C VAL A 43 7.01 25.30 9.90
N GLN A 44 7.80 25.42 8.83
CA GLN A 44 7.36 26.15 7.63
C GLN A 44 6.18 25.47 6.92
N SER A 45 6.14 24.14 6.91
CA SER A 45 5.04 23.37 6.32
C SER A 45 3.76 23.49 7.15
N LEU A 46 3.88 23.55 8.47
CA LEU A 46 2.78 23.88 9.37
C LEU A 46 2.31 25.32 9.14
N ILE A 47 3.20 26.31 9.00
CA ILE A 47 2.84 27.70 8.71
C ILE A 47 2.13 27.82 7.35
N ARG A 48 2.60 27.11 6.32
CA ARG A 48 1.93 27.07 5.00
C ARG A 48 0.60 26.31 5.05
N GLY A 49 0.55 25.19 5.77
CA GLY A 49 -0.65 24.39 5.98
C GLY A 49 -1.73 25.17 6.72
N LEU A 50 -1.35 25.95 7.74
CA LEU A 50 -2.21 26.89 8.46
C LEU A 50 -2.71 28.03 7.56
N GLY A 51 -1.93 28.44 6.55
CA GLY A 51 -2.35 29.41 5.53
C GLY A 51 -3.33 28.86 4.48
N THR A 52 -3.48 27.54 4.40
CA THR A 52 -4.41 26.84 3.48
C THR A 52 -5.60 26.18 4.19
N ILE A 53 -5.68 26.24 5.52
CA ILE A 53 -6.85 25.77 6.26
C ILE A 53 -7.98 26.77 6.05
N ASP A 54 -8.95 26.31 5.28
CA ASP A 54 -10.20 26.98 4.95
C ASP A 54 -10.85 27.62 6.19
N SER A 55 -10.87 28.95 6.24
CA SER A 55 -11.74 29.87 7.00
C SER A 55 -12.14 29.58 8.47
N SER A 56 -11.59 28.53 9.10
CA SER A 56 -12.08 27.95 10.37
C SER A 56 -11.06 28.04 11.52
N PHE A 57 -9.85 28.54 11.26
CA PHE A 57 -8.82 28.71 12.27
C PHE A 57 -8.67 30.20 12.58
N GLN A 58 -9.30 30.65 13.67
CA GLN A 58 -9.18 32.02 14.15
C GLN A 58 -8.06 32.11 15.20
N LEU A 59 -7.40 33.27 15.31
CA LEU A 59 -6.40 33.51 16.36
C LEU A 59 -7.02 33.37 17.76
N GLU A 60 -8.32 33.63 17.85
CA GLU A 60 -9.18 33.42 19.01
C GLU A 60 -9.22 31.94 19.44
N ASP A 61 -9.29 30.99 18.50
CA ASP A 61 -9.31 29.55 18.79
C ASP A 61 -7.96 29.09 19.38
N LEU A 62 -6.85 29.67 18.89
CA LEU A 62 -5.52 29.42 19.44
C LEU A 62 -5.42 29.96 20.88
N PHE A 63 -5.97 31.13 21.15
CA PHE A 63 -6.02 31.71 22.50
C PHE A 63 -6.91 30.89 23.45
N GLU A 64 -8.05 30.39 22.98
CA GLU A 64 -8.91 29.49 23.76
C GLU A 64 -8.22 28.15 24.04
N LEU A 65 -7.47 27.60 23.08
CA LEU A 65 -6.68 26.39 23.30
C LEU A 65 -5.55 26.62 24.32
N ILE A 66 -4.82 27.75 24.23
CA ILE A 66 -3.81 28.13 25.22
C ILE A 66 -4.45 28.27 26.61
N LYS A 67 -5.60 28.93 26.72
CA LYS A 67 -6.35 29.02 27.98
C LYS A 67 -6.80 27.65 28.48
N ALA A 68 -7.27 26.77 27.60
CA ALA A 68 -7.70 25.42 27.96
C ALA A 68 -6.53 24.60 28.51
N VAL A 69 -5.37 24.67 27.88
CA VAL A 69 -4.13 24.04 28.37
C VAL A 69 -3.73 24.62 29.72
N LEU A 70 -3.71 25.94 29.87
CA LEU A 70 -3.37 26.61 31.13
C LEU A 70 -4.36 26.27 32.26
N LYS A 71 -5.66 26.22 31.96
CA LYS A 71 -6.72 25.84 32.90
C LYS A 71 -6.64 24.37 33.28
N ASN A 72 -6.20 23.52 32.34
CA ASN A 72 -6.02 22.09 32.55
C ASN A 72 -4.61 21.72 33.03
N THR A 73 -3.73 22.70 33.31
CA THR A 73 -2.36 22.47 33.81
C THR A 73 -2.38 21.56 35.04
N ARG A 74 -3.37 21.69 35.93
CA ARG A 74 -3.45 20.84 37.13
C ARG A 74 -3.72 19.37 36.79
N ASN A 75 -4.54 19.10 35.78
CA ASN A 75 -4.79 17.74 35.29
C ASN A 75 -3.58 17.22 34.50
N LEU A 76 -2.92 18.07 33.72
CA LEU A 76 -1.67 17.73 33.03
C LEU A 76 -0.56 17.39 34.03
N THR A 77 -0.36 18.20 35.06
CA THR A 77 0.58 17.94 36.15
C THR A 77 0.22 16.66 36.90
N PHE A 78 -1.07 16.39 37.15
CA PHE A 78 -1.51 15.13 37.75
C PHE A 78 -1.17 13.92 36.87
N SER A 79 -1.43 13.99 35.56
CA SER A 79 -1.05 12.95 34.60
C SER A 79 0.46 12.80 34.47
N LEU A 80 1.22 13.90 34.49
CA LEU A 80 2.68 13.88 34.48
C LEU A 80 3.27 13.32 35.78
N ASN A 81 2.63 13.58 36.93
CA ASN A 81 3.02 12.98 38.21
C ASN A 81 2.66 11.48 38.28
N GLN A 82 1.59 11.03 37.62
CA GLN A 82 1.31 9.61 37.40
C GLN A 82 2.40 8.97 36.53
N LEU A 83 2.88 9.70 35.51
CA LEU A 83 4.09 9.34 34.77
C LEU A 83 5.38 9.47 35.60
N GLY A 84 5.35 10.06 36.79
CA GLY A 84 6.45 9.99 37.75
C GLY A 84 6.79 8.54 38.15
N ASN A 85 5.83 7.62 37.98
CA ASN A 85 6.03 6.18 38.17
C ASN A 85 6.50 5.44 36.91
N LEU A 86 7.05 6.14 35.91
CA LEU A 86 7.62 5.53 34.69
C LEU A 86 8.72 4.51 35.02
N THR A 87 9.47 4.70 36.10
CA THR A 87 10.46 3.72 36.56
C THR A 87 9.78 2.40 36.99
N ASP A 88 8.70 2.46 37.78
CA ASP A 88 7.93 1.27 38.17
C ASP A 88 7.21 0.62 36.98
N LEU A 89 6.72 1.43 36.04
CA LEU A 89 6.14 0.94 34.79
C LEU A 89 7.19 0.22 33.94
N LEU A 90 8.40 0.78 33.82
CA LEU A 90 9.53 0.17 33.13
C LEU A 90 9.93 -1.15 33.80
N PHE A 91 10.02 -1.20 35.13
CA PHE A 91 10.28 -2.45 35.86
C PHE A 91 9.16 -3.49 35.70
N THR A 92 7.90 -3.04 35.55
CA THR A 92 6.75 -3.92 35.32
C THR A 92 6.71 -4.47 33.89
N ILE A 93 7.12 -3.66 32.91
CA ILE A 93 7.10 -4.00 31.48
C ILE A 93 8.39 -4.69 31.04
N GLU A 94 9.51 -4.50 31.73
CA GLU A 94 10.82 -5.11 31.42
C GLU A 94 10.75 -6.64 31.22
N PRO A 95 10.07 -7.43 32.08
CA PRO A 95 9.93 -8.87 31.86
C PRO A 95 9.13 -9.20 30.60
N LEU A 96 8.08 -8.42 30.30
CA LEU A 96 7.28 -8.58 29.09
C LEU A 96 8.11 -8.24 27.86
N LEU A 97 8.86 -7.14 27.86
CA LEU A 97 9.77 -6.78 26.76
C LEU A 97 10.84 -7.85 26.54
N LYS A 98 11.45 -8.39 27.61
CA LYS A 98 12.44 -9.47 27.50
C LYS A 98 11.88 -10.73 26.85
N SER A 99 10.59 -11.01 27.02
CA SER A 99 9.91 -12.15 26.40
C SER A 99 9.36 -11.85 24.99
N THR A 100 8.84 -10.63 24.77
CA THR A 100 8.21 -10.21 23.52
C THR A 100 9.23 -9.79 22.46
N VAL A 101 10.37 -9.21 22.83
CA VAL A 101 11.41 -8.80 21.88
C VAL A 101 11.92 -9.98 21.05
N PRO A 102 12.27 -11.15 21.63
CA PRO A 102 12.65 -12.32 20.84
C PRO A 102 11.56 -12.80 19.88
N LEU A 103 10.30 -12.83 20.32
CA LEU A 103 9.15 -13.22 19.47
C LEU A 103 8.95 -12.23 18.32
N PHE A 104 9.11 -10.93 18.60
CA PHE A 104 9.00 -9.88 17.60
C PHE A 104 10.15 -9.95 16.59
N ILE A 105 11.39 -10.19 17.05
CA ILE A 105 12.55 -10.40 16.17
C ILE A 105 12.33 -11.64 15.29
N GLN A 106 11.88 -12.77 15.85
CA GLN A 106 11.57 -13.97 15.06
C GLN A 106 10.47 -13.73 14.03
N TYR A 107 9.43 -12.98 14.40
CA TYR A 107 8.37 -12.61 13.47
C TYR A 107 8.89 -11.72 12.33
N LEU A 108 9.71 -10.72 12.64
CA LEU A 108 10.34 -9.87 11.62
C LEU A 108 11.31 -10.67 10.73
N ASP A 109 12.04 -11.63 11.30
CA ASP A 109 12.96 -12.50 10.56
C ASP A 109 12.20 -13.47 9.64
N ASP A 110 11.07 -14.02 10.07
CA ASP A 110 10.16 -14.82 9.22
C ASP A 110 9.57 -13.97 8.08
N LEU A 111 9.18 -12.72 8.36
CA LEU A 111 8.73 -11.79 7.32
C LEU A 111 9.86 -11.46 6.32
N GLU A 112 11.09 -11.31 6.80
CA GLU A 112 12.27 -11.08 5.96
C GLU A 112 12.58 -12.31 5.09
N GLN A 113 12.59 -13.52 5.67
CA GLN A 113 12.82 -14.77 4.96
C GLN A 113 11.76 -15.04 3.89
N ARG A 114 10.49 -14.73 4.18
CA ARG A 114 9.39 -14.80 3.20
C ARG A 114 9.47 -13.71 2.14
N GLY A 115 10.43 -12.79 2.25
CA GLY A 115 10.67 -11.73 1.27
C GLY A 115 9.68 -10.56 1.35
N VAL A 116 8.89 -10.45 2.43
CA VAL A 116 7.86 -9.41 2.59
C VAL A 116 8.47 -8.02 2.57
N PHE A 117 9.62 -7.81 3.24
CA PHE A 117 10.33 -6.53 3.18
C PHE A 117 10.91 -6.22 1.80
N ARG A 118 11.31 -7.24 1.04
CA ARG A 118 11.81 -7.04 -0.33
C ARG A 118 10.68 -6.59 -1.25
N ILE A 119 9.48 -7.14 -1.09
CA ILE A 119 8.28 -6.73 -1.83
C ILE A 119 7.87 -5.31 -1.44
N LEU A 120 7.83 -4.99 -0.14
CA LEU A 120 7.52 -3.63 0.34
C LEU A 120 8.49 -2.59 -0.22
N ASN A 121 9.80 -2.87 -0.17
CA ASN A 121 10.81 -1.97 -0.72
C ASN A 121 10.70 -1.83 -2.24
N ALA A 122 10.43 -2.92 -2.96
CA ALA A 122 10.19 -2.87 -4.40
C ALA A 122 8.97 -1.99 -4.72
N MET A 123 7.87 -2.13 -3.97
CA MET A 123 6.67 -1.32 -4.13
C MET A 123 6.92 0.17 -3.84
N LEU A 124 7.69 0.50 -2.80
CA LEU A 124 8.12 1.87 -2.53
C LEU A 124 8.99 2.42 -3.68
N GLY A 125 9.87 1.60 -4.24
CA GLY A 125 10.67 1.95 -5.42
C GLY A 125 9.82 2.18 -6.67
N VAL A 126 8.79 1.36 -6.90
CA VAL A 126 7.81 1.56 -7.97
C VAL A 126 7.09 2.89 -7.78
N ARG A 127 6.62 3.21 -6.56
CA ARG A 127 5.99 4.50 -6.26
C ARG A 127 6.91 5.69 -6.55
N SER A 128 8.19 5.60 -6.19
CA SER A 128 9.18 6.64 -6.49
C SER A 128 9.39 6.83 -7.99
N LYS A 129 9.51 5.72 -8.75
CA LYS A 129 9.63 5.76 -10.21
C LYS A 129 8.37 6.31 -10.87
N MET A 130 7.19 5.95 -10.37
CA MET A 130 5.91 6.47 -10.87
C MET A 130 5.76 7.96 -10.59
N ALA A 131 6.09 8.42 -9.38
CA ALA A 131 6.04 9.84 -9.03
C ALA A 131 7.06 10.70 -9.81
N ALA A 132 8.17 10.10 -10.27
CA ALA A 132 9.15 10.78 -11.11
C ALA A 132 8.77 10.80 -12.59
N ALA A 133 7.98 9.84 -13.07
CA ALA A 133 7.65 9.67 -14.48
C ALA A 133 6.24 10.15 -14.85
N TYR A 134 5.32 10.21 -13.89
CA TYR A 134 3.89 10.47 -14.12
C TYR A 134 3.37 11.52 -13.13
N THR A 135 2.44 12.36 -13.57
CA THR A 135 1.78 13.32 -12.68
C THR A 135 0.74 12.60 -11.79
N PRO A 136 0.25 13.24 -10.72
CA PRO A 136 -0.83 12.67 -9.90
C PRO A 136 -2.07 12.26 -10.73
N GLU A 137 -2.44 13.04 -11.73
CA GLU A 137 -3.57 12.77 -12.63
C GLU A 137 -3.33 11.56 -13.54
N ASP A 138 -2.08 11.34 -13.95
CA ASP A 138 -1.70 10.18 -14.76
C ASP A 138 -1.72 8.89 -13.93
N ILE A 139 -1.30 8.96 -12.66
CA ILE A 139 -1.37 7.83 -11.72
C ILE A 139 -2.84 7.42 -11.48
N ASP A 140 -3.74 8.39 -11.36
CA ASP A 140 -5.18 8.15 -11.17
C ASP A 140 -5.79 7.42 -12.38
N LYS A 141 -5.49 7.88 -13.60
CA LYS A 141 -5.92 7.22 -14.85
C LYS A 141 -5.34 5.81 -15.00
N ILE A 142 -4.09 5.60 -14.59
CA ILE A 142 -3.47 4.27 -14.59
C ILE A 142 -4.19 3.36 -13.57
N GLY A 143 -4.54 3.90 -12.41
CA GLY A 143 -5.35 3.22 -11.39
C GLY A 143 -6.71 2.77 -11.95
N ASP A 144 -7.44 3.67 -12.60
CA ASP A 144 -8.71 3.35 -13.25
C ASP A 144 -8.56 2.25 -14.32
N GLY A 145 -7.50 2.33 -15.14
CA GLY A 145 -7.18 1.31 -16.13
C GLY A 145 -6.90 -0.05 -15.51
N LEU A 146 -6.18 -0.10 -14.39
CA LEU A 146 -5.92 -1.34 -13.65
C LEU A 146 -7.21 -1.93 -13.06
N VAL A 147 -8.11 -1.10 -12.53
CA VAL A 147 -9.42 -1.56 -12.04
C VAL A 147 -10.24 -2.20 -13.16
N VAL A 148 -10.24 -1.61 -14.35
CA VAL A 148 -10.89 -2.21 -15.54
C VAL A 148 -10.27 -3.56 -15.89
N LEU A 149 -8.94 -3.66 -15.89
CA LEU A 149 -8.23 -4.92 -16.18
C LEU A 149 -8.55 -5.99 -15.13
N PHE A 150 -8.62 -5.64 -13.85
CA PHE A 150 -9.04 -6.57 -12.79
C PHE A 150 -10.49 -7.01 -12.96
N GLY A 151 -11.40 -6.08 -13.29
CA GLY A 151 -12.79 -6.43 -13.60
C GLY A 151 -12.93 -7.33 -14.84
N LEU A 152 -12.03 -7.20 -15.82
CA LEU A 152 -11.94 -8.14 -16.94
C LEU A 152 -11.42 -9.51 -16.50
N ALA A 153 -10.37 -9.55 -15.68
CA ALA A 153 -9.83 -10.80 -15.14
C ALA A 153 -10.86 -11.56 -14.28
N GLU A 154 -11.68 -10.83 -13.51
CA GLU A 154 -12.82 -11.39 -12.77
C GLU A 154 -13.88 -11.96 -13.72
N LYS A 155 -14.26 -11.22 -14.77
CA LYS A 155 -15.23 -11.68 -15.77
C LYS A 155 -14.78 -12.90 -16.56
N LEU A 156 -13.48 -12.97 -16.88
CA LEU A 156 -12.85 -14.14 -17.49
C LEU A 156 -12.76 -15.32 -16.51
N SER A 157 -12.78 -15.06 -15.21
CA SER A 157 -12.79 -16.07 -14.16
C SER A 157 -14.17 -16.65 -13.87
N HIS A 158 -15.24 -16.08 -14.41
CA HIS A 158 -16.57 -16.66 -14.27
C HIS A 158 -16.67 -18.04 -14.95
N PRO A 159 -17.37 -19.00 -14.32
CA PRO A 159 -17.44 -20.39 -14.79
C PRO A 159 -17.97 -20.50 -16.22
N LYS A 160 -19.01 -19.72 -16.58
CA LYS A 160 -19.55 -19.69 -17.94
C LYS A 160 -18.57 -19.16 -18.99
N THR A 161 -17.72 -18.19 -18.63
CA THR A 161 -16.71 -17.65 -19.55
C THR A 161 -15.58 -18.65 -19.76
N ARG A 162 -15.17 -19.35 -18.70
CA ARG A 162 -14.16 -20.42 -18.77
C ARG A 162 -14.63 -21.58 -19.64
N GLU A 163 -15.83 -22.09 -19.38
CA GLU A 163 -16.43 -23.19 -20.16
C GLU A 163 -16.55 -22.83 -21.65
N PHE A 164 -16.96 -21.60 -21.97
CA PHE A 164 -16.99 -21.11 -23.35
C PHE A 164 -15.60 -21.03 -23.98
N LEU A 165 -14.60 -20.52 -23.25
CA LEU A 165 -13.22 -20.42 -23.74
C LEU A 165 -12.56 -21.79 -23.91
N GLU A 166 -12.79 -22.72 -23.00
CA GLU A 166 -12.32 -24.11 -23.10
C GLU A 166 -12.93 -24.79 -24.32
N THR A 167 -14.27 -24.70 -24.48
CA THR A 167 -14.96 -25.23 -25.66
C THR A 167 -14.37 -24.67 -26.95
N MET A 168 -14.16 -23.35 -27.02
CA MET A 168 -13.59 -22.70 -28.22
C MET A 168 -12.13 -23.06 -28.47
N ALA A 169 -11.35 -23.33 -27.42
CA ALA A 169 -9.94 -23.73 -27.52
C ALA A 169 -9.78 -25.20 -27.94
N GLU A 170 -10.78 -26.04 -27.69
CA GLU A 170 -10.81 -27.45 -28.09
C GLU A 170 -11.34 -27.66 -29.51
N LEU A 171 -12.17 -26.73 -30.04
CA LEU A 171 -12.66 -26.80 -31.44
C LEU A 171 -11.57 -27.07 -32.49
N PRO A 172 -10.37 -26.45 -32.43
CA PRO A 172 -9.32 -26.73 -33.40
C PRO A 172 -8.72 -28.14 -33.30
N ALA A 173 -8.85 -28.81 -32.17
CA ALA A 173 -8.37 -30.18 -31.98
C ALA A 173 -9.38 -31.21 -32.53
N GLU A 174 -10.67 -30.87 -32.57
CA GLU A 174 -11.74 -31.71 -33.10
C GLU A 174 -12.00 -31.49 -34.60
N VAL A 175 -11.56 -30.35 -35.15
CA VAL A 175 -11.73 -29.97 -36.56
C VAL A 175 -10.40 -30.07 -37.31
N ASP A 176 -10.30 -31.02 -38.23
CA ASP A 176 -9.17 -31.06 -39.16
C ASP A 176 -9.33 -29.99 -40.25
N PHE A 177 -8.71 -28.83 -40.04
CA PHE A 177 -8.71 -27.73 -41.01
C PHE A 177 -8.04 -28.11 -42.35
N SER A 178 -7.26 -29.19 -42.41
CA SER A 178 -6.61 -29.69 -43.62
C SER A 178 -7.60 -30.40 -44.55
N GLU A 179 -8.71 -30.93 -44.00
CA GLU A 179 -9.75 -31.64 -44.75
C GLU A 179 -10.95 -30.75 -45.14
N CYS A 180 -10.90 -29.46 -44.82
CA CYS A 180 -11.95 -28.50 -45.16
C CYS A 180 -12.08 -28.32 -46.68
N LYS A 181 -13.00 -29.07 -47.30
CA LYS A 181 -13.34 -28.95 -48.72
C LYS A 181 -14.13 -27.66 -48.96
N PRO A 182 -13.81 -26.89 -50.02
CA PRO A 182 -14.60 -25.72 -50.38
C PRO A 182 -16.04 -26.15 -50.71
N LEU A 183 -17.00 -25.60 -49.98
CA LEU A 183 -18.42 -25.85 -50.20
C LEU A 183 -18.91 -24.96 -51.36
N GLY A 184 -19.37 -25.57 -52.46
CA GLY A 184 -20.09 -24.87 -53.51
C GLY A 184 -21.49 -24.41 -53.07
N PRO A 185 -22.19 -23.56 -53.85
CA PRO A 185 -23.50 -23.01 -53.47
C PRO A 185 -24.55 -24.07 -53.11
N ILE A 186 -24.54 -25.20 -53.83
CA ILE A 186 -25.42 -26.36 -53.55
C ILE A 186 -24.94 -27.12 -52.31
N GLY A 187 -23.63 -27.26 -52.13
CA GLY A 187 -23.02 -27.88 -50.95
C GLY A 187 -23.36 -27.12 -49.67
N LEU A 188 -23.35 -25.79 -49.73
CA LEU A 188 -23.71 -24.90 -48.63
C LEU A 188 -25.20 -25.06 -48.25
N LEU A 189 -26.09 -25.15 -49.24
CA LEU A 189 -27.51 -25.41 -49.00
C LEU A 189 -27.75 -26.80 -48.40
N SER A 190 -26.97 -27.81 -48.83
CA SER A 190 -27.04 -29.16 -48.27
C SER A 190 -26.46 -29.26 -46.86
N ALA A 191 -25.39 -28.50 -46.55
CA ALA A 191 -24.79 -28.44 -45.23
C ALA A 191 -25.72 -27.77 -44.22
N CYS A 192 -26.43 -26.71 -44.61
CA CYS A 192 -27.48 -26.10 -43.77
C CYS A 192 -28.65 -27.04 -43.44
N ARG A 193 -28.72 -28.24 -44.04
CA ARG A 193 -29.77 -29.22 -43.75
C ARG A 193 -29.44 -30.08 -42.52
N THR A 194 -28.16 -30.27 -42.19
CA THR A 194 -27.74 -31.10 -41.04
C THR A 194 -28.07 -30.43 -39.72
N TYR A 195 -28.23 -31.22 -38.66
CA TYR A 195 -28.67 -30.72 -37.35
C TYR A 195 -27.57 -29.91 -36.66
N GLU A 196 -26.32 -30.32 -36.83
CA GLU A 196 -25.13 -29.70 -36.25
C GLU A 196 -24.92 -28.28 -36.77
N VAL A 197 -25.12 -28.05 -38.07
CA VAL A 197 -25.00 -26.71 -38.69
C VAL A 197 -26.14 -25.80 -38.25
N LYS A 198 -27.35 -26.35 -38.06
CA LYS A 198 -28.51 -25.59 -37.56
C LYS A 198 -28.31 -25.15 -36.11
N ASP A 199 -27.79 -26.04 -35.26
CA ASP A 199 -27.51 -25.73 -33.86
C ASP A 199 -26.39 -24.69 -33.75
N GLY A 200 -25.29 -24.84 -34.50
CA GLY A 200 -24.21 -23.86 -34.55
C GLY A 200 -24.67 -22.49 -35.06
N LEU A 201 -25.46 -22.44 -36.14
CA LEU A 201 -26.08 -21.20 -36.62
C LEU A 201 -27.04 -20.60 -35.60
N GLY A 202 -27.80 -21.43 -34.86
CA GLY A 202 -28.68 -21.00 -33.78
C GLY A 202 -27.93 -20.28 -32.66
N VAL A 203 -26.79 -20.84 -32.23
CA VAL A 203 -25.90 -20.22 -31.23
C VAL A 203 -25.36 -18.88 -31.74
N ILE A 204 -24.86 -18.82 -32.98
CA ILE A 204 -24.36 -17.57 -33.59
C ILE A 204 -25.46 -16.51 -33.67
N ILE A 205 -26.68 -16.90 -34.03
CA ILE A 205 -27.83 -15.99 -34.12
C ILE A 205 -28.21 -15.47 -32.73
N GLU A 206 -28.25 -16.31 -31.69
CA GLU A 206 -28.54 -15.86 -30.33
C GLU A 206 -27.44 -14.96 -29.75
N LEU A 207 -26.16 -15.27 -30.01
CA LEU A 207 -25.04 -14.38 -29.69
C LEU A 207 -25.18 -13.03 -30.41
N THR A 208 -25.58 -13.05 -31.69
CA THR A 208 -25.83 -11.83 -32.48
C THR A 208 -27.01 -11.03 -31.94
N LYS A 209 -28.10 -11.68 -31.54
CA LYS A 209 -29.24 -11.02 -30.88
C LYS A 209 -28.84 -10.42 -29.53
N ALA A 210 -28.02 -11.11 -28.75
CA ALA A 210 -27.49 -10.60 -27.48
C ALA A 210 -26.65 -9.33 -27.71
N MET A 211 -25.73 -9.34 -28.69
CA MET A 211 -24.97 -8.16 -29.10
C MET A 211 -25.89 -7.01 -29.57
N GLY A 212 -26.97 -7.32 -30.29
CA GLY A 212 -27.98 -6.35 -30.71
C GLY A 212 -28.73 -5.69 -29.54
N LYS A 213 -29.01 -6.43 -28.47
CA LYS A 213 -29.65 -5.89 -27.25
C LYS A 213 -28.76 -4.88 -26.52
N PHE A 214 -27.43 -5.08 -26.51
CA PHE A 214 -26.49 -4.09 -25.97
C PHE A 214 -26.51 -2.77 -26.75
N LYS A 215 -26.63 -2.82 -28.08
CA LYS A 215 -26.79 -1.62 -28.93
C LYS A 215 -28.18 -0.96 -28.79
N GLY A 216 -29.22 -1.77 -28.56
CA GLY A 216 -30.59 -1.31 -28.32
C GLY A 216 -30.73 -0.50 -27.03
N SER A 217 -29.97 -0.85 -25.98
CA SER A 217 -30.00 -0.12 -24.69
C SER A 217 -29.45 1.31 -24.77
N GLN A 218 -28.62 1.65 -25.77
CA GLN A 218 -28.15 3.02 -25.98
C GLN A 218 -29.07 3.87 -26.87
N ARG A 219 -30.03 3.26 -27.57
CA ARG A 219 -31.01 4.00 -28.39
C ARG A 219 -32.17 4.57 -27.56
N THR A 220 -32.47 3.99 -26.41
CA THR A 220 -33.58 4.40 -25.54
C THR A 220 -33.27 5.57 -24.59
N VAL A 221 -32.01 6.00 -24.50
CA VAL A 221 -31.59 7.13 -23.65
C VAL A 221 -31.47 8.44 -24.46
N GLY A 222 -31.71 8.40 -25.78
CA GLY A 222 -31.54 9.52 -26.69
C GLY A 222 -32.83 10.04 -27.34
N VAL A 223 -34.00 9.70 -26.80
CA VAL A 223 -35.27 10.34 -27.16
C VAL A 223 -36.13 10.37 -25.90
N PHE A 224 -36.15 11.54 -25.24
CA PHE A 224 -37.23 12.23 -24.53
C PHE A 224 -36.62 13.22 -23.54
#